data_AF-A0A416HHD1-F1
#
_entry.id   AF-A0A416HHD1-F1
#
_cell.length_a   1.000
_cell.length_b   1.000
_cell.length_c   1.000
_cell.angle_alpha   90.00
_cell.angle_beta   90.00
_cell.angle_gamma   90.00
#
_symmetry.space_group_name_H-M   'P 1'
#
loop_
_entity.id
_entity.type
_entity.pdbx_description
1 polymer ?
#
loop_
_entity_poly.entity_id
_entity_poly.type
_entity_poly.pdbx_seq_one_letter_code
_entity_poly.pdbx_strand_id
1 'polypeptide(L)' 'MPLAIGYVPWQQWRKIYDPADGLANGTIFPELNLQFYGCIPQGCAKGGRL' A
#
# COMPACT_ATOMS: atom_id res chain seq x y z
N MET A 1 26.01 -4.57 -17.89
CA MET A 1 24.77 -3.84 -17.50
C MET A 1 24.26 -4.49 -16.22
N PRO A 2 24.05 -3.77 -15.11
CA PRO A 2 23.48 -4.40 -13.92
C PRO A 2 22.00 -4.71 -14.19
N LEU A 3 21.65 -5.99 -14.15
CA LEU A 3 20.27 -6.46 -14.08
C LEU A 3 19.69 -5.94 -12.76
N ALA A 4 18.45 -5.45 -12.77
CA ALA A 4 17.75 -4.71 -11.70
C ALA A 4 18.15 -5.07 -10.25
N ILE A 5 18.02 -4.09 -9.33
CA ILE A 5 18.25 -4.22 -7.87
C ILE A 5 17.90 -5.61 -7.34
N GLY A 6 18.93 -6.46 -7.21
CA GLY A 6 18.78 -7.87 -6.84
C GLY A 6 18.59 -8.09 -5.34
N TYR A 7 18.17 -7.06 -4.61
CA TYR A 7 17.92 -7.18 -3.18
C TYR A 7 16.46 -6.89 -2.88
N VAL A 8 15.83 -7.85 -2.22
CA VAL A 8 14.51 -7.66 -1.64
C VAL A 8 14.71 -6.98 -0.29
N PRO A 9 14.04 -5.86 0.00
CA PRO A 9 14.13 -5.23 1.31
C PRO A 9 13.64 -6.20 2.39
N TRP A 10 14.47 -6.42 3.41
CA TRP A 10 14.12 -7.26 4.54
C TRP A 10 13.36 -6.43 5.57
N GLN A 11 12.13 -6.84 5.92
CA GLN A 11 11.28 -6.16 6.88
C GLN A 11 11.08 -7.03 8.12
N GLN A 12 11.08 -6.41 9.30
CA GLN A 12 10.78 -7.08 10.56
C GLN A 12 9.30 -7.44 10.65
N TRP A 13 9.01 -8.62 11.20
CA TRP A 13 7.65 -9.06 11.41
C TRP A 13 6.99 -8.24 12.54
N ARG A 14 5.88 -7.57 12.22
CA ARG A 14 5.09 -6.77 13.17
C ARG A 14 3.70 -7.39 13.38
N LYS A 15 2.76 -6.63 13.94
CA LYS A 15 1.36 -7.06 14.03
C LYS A 15 0.82 -7.33 12.63
N ILE A 16 0.11 -8.45 12.48
CA ILE A 16 -0.50 -8.89 11.22
C ILE A 16 -2.02 -8.80 11.37
N TYR A 17 -2.72 -8.62 10.26
CA TYR A 17 -4.14 -8.87 10.16
C TYR A 17 -4.49 -10.37 10.27
N ASP A 18 -5.76 -10.65 10.55
CA ASP A 18 -6.35 -11.96 10.23
C ASP A 18 -6.28 -12.20 8.71
N PRO A 19 -6.17 -13.45 8.23
CA PRO A 19 -6.08 -13.73 6.80
C PRO A 19 -7.21 -13.13 5.96
N ALA A 20 -8.45 -13.11 6.46
CA ALA A 20 -9.59 -12.54 5.72
C ALA A 20 -9.44 -11.03 5.55
N ASP A 21 -9.03 -10.33 6.63
CA ASP A 21 -8.80 -8.89 6.62
C ASP A 21 -7.59 -8.52 5.76
N GLY A 22 -6.52 -9.31 5.81
CA GLY A 22 -5.33 -9.08 4.99
C GLY A 22 -5.61 -9.21 3.50
N LEU A 23 -6.45 -10.18 3.12
CA LEU A 23 -6.92 -10.35 1.74
C LEU A 23 -7.77 -9.16 1.28
N ALA A 24 -8.69 -8.67 2.13
CA ALA A 24 -9.55 -7.53 1.81
C ALA A 24 -8.77 -6.22 1.63
N ASN A 25 -7.71 -6.00 2.42
CA ASN A 25 -6.90 -4.79 2.37
C ASN A 25 -5.71 -4.86 1.39
N GLY A 26 -5.41 -6.04 0.82
CA GLY A 26 -4.28 -6.23 -0.10
C GLY A 26 -2.90 -6.19 0.57
N THR A 27 -2.85 -6.23 1.90
CA THR A 27 -1.62 -6.30 2.70
C THR A 27 -1.91 -7.05 4.00
N ILE A 28 -0.99 -7.91 4.43
CA ILE A 28 -1.07 -8.56 5.75
C ILE A 28 -0.63 -7.62 6.89
N PHE A 29 0.05 -6.52 6.56
CA PHE A 29 0.60 -5.58 7.52
C PHE A 29 -0.30 -4.33 7.62
N PRO A 30 -0.96 -4.10 8.77
CA PRO A 30 -1.83 -2.94 8.99
C PRO A 30 -1.14 -1.60 8.78
N GLU A 31 0.15 -1.52 9.11
CA GLU A 31 0.95 -0.30 8.94
C GLU A 31 1.18 0.10 7.49
N LEU A 32 1.05 -0.85 6.54
CA LEU A 32 1.19 -0.59 5.11
C LEU A 32 -0.15 -0.22 4.46
N ASN A 33 -1.26 -0.35 5.19
CA ASN A 33 -2.59 0.00 4.70
C ASN A 33 -2.83 1.51 4.84
N LEU A 34 -2.25 2.28 3.92
CA LEU A 34 -2.32 3.74 3.92
C LEU A 34 -3.42 4.25 2.98
N GLN A 35 -4.08 5.34 3.37
CA GLN A 35 -5.10 5.96 2.55
C GLN A 35 -4.50 6.50 1.24
N PHE A 36 -5.08 6.11 0.11
CA PHE A 36 -4.65 6.59 -1.20
C PHE A 36 -5.18 8.00 -1.46
N TYR A 37 -4.30 9.00 -1.43
CA TYR A 37 -4.66 10.42 -1.65
C TYR A 37 -4.55 10.89 -3.12
N GLY A 38 -4.53 9.96 -4.08
CA GLY A 38 -4.22 10.14 -5.50
C GLY A 38 -4.23 11.57 -6.08
N CYS A 39 -3.15 11.95 -6.78
CA CYS A 39 -3.19 13.04 -7.75
C CYS A 39 -3.42 12.47 -9.15
N ILE A 40 -4.61 12.66 -9.71
CA ILE A 40 -4.85 12.45 -11.14
C ILE A 40 -4.20 13.63 -11.87
N PRO A 41 -3.22 13.43 -12.78
CA PRO A 41 -2.63 14.54 -13.50
C PRO A 41 -3.70 15.15 -14.42
N GLN A 42 -3.87 16.46 -14.26
CA GLN A 42 -4.74 17.36 -15.01
C GLN A 42 -6.23 17.31 -14.64
N GLY A 43 -6.57 18.16 -13.68
CA GLY A 43 -7.85 18.87 -13.67
C GLY A 43 -9.11 18.02 -13.72
N CYS A 44 -9.54 17.50 -12.57
CA CYS A 44 -10.97 17.36 -12.35
C CYS A 44 -11.27 17.55 -10.86
N ALA A 45 -12.05 18.59 -10.59
CA ALA A 45 -12.45 18.96 -9.26
C ALA A 45 -13.47 17.98 -8.68
N LYS A 46 -13.43 17.86 -7.34
CA LYS A 46 -14.50 17.40 -6.43
C LYS A 46 -15.00 15.95 -6.57
N GLY A 47 -14.65 15.19 -5.54
CA GLY A 47 -15.51 14.18 -4.90
C GLY A 47 -14.70 13.48 -3.81
N GLY A 48 -14.97 13.56 -2.52
CA GLY A 48 -16.10 14.05 -1.74
C GLY A 48 -16.24 13.15 -0.50
N ARG A 49 -16.71 13.72 0.62
CA ARG A 49 -17.17 13.07 1.88
C ARG A 49 -16.17 12.95 3.05
N LEU A 50 -16.09 14.02 3.84
CA LEU A 50 -16.45 13.95 5.27
C LEU A 50 -17.93 14.36 5.37
#